data_AF-A0A917V9S3-F1
#
_entry.id   AF-A0A917V9S3-F1
#
_cell.length_a   1.000
_cell.length_b   1.000
_cell.length_c   1.000
_cell.angle_alpha   90.00
_cell.angle_beta   90.00
_cell.angle_gamma   90.00
#
_symmetry.space_group_name_H-M   'P 1'
#
loop_
_entity.id
_entity.type
_entity.pdbx_description
1 polymer ?
#
loop_
_entity_poly.entity_id
_entity_poly.type
_entity_poly.pdbx_seq_one_letter_code
_entity_poly.pdbx_strand_id
1 'polypeptide(L)'
;MIRFFVRVIGLLLVAAGFVGVVVDGTRSIANHEVVFAPLGEILFQLFPSTFPMLEPAITRHVSPFLWDPILLTVLLWPASIVAFVLGAVLLWLSQKRPEPVGYLTER
;
A
#
# COMPACT_ATOMS: atom_id res chain seq x y z
N MET A 1 7.64 -4.98 20.69
CA MET A 1 7.37 -3.57 20.35
C MET A 1 7.27 -3.37 18.83
N ILE A 2 8.26 -3.75 18.02
CA ILE A 2 8.20 -3.65 16.54
C ILE A 2 6.92 -4.24 15.92
N ARG A 3 6.50 -5.44 16.33
CA ARG A 3 5.24 -6.07 15.87
C ARG A 3 4.00 -5.22 16.10
N PHE A 4 3.97 -4.42 17.16
CA PHE A 4 2.84 -3.52 17.44
C PHE A 4 2.83 -2.37 16.42
N PHE A 5 3.97 -1.73 16.17
CA PHE A 5 4.08 -0.67 15.17
C PHE A 5 3.73 -1.17 13.76
N VAL A 6 4.24 -2.33 13.35
CA VAL A 6 3.90 -2.94 12.06
C VAL A 6 2.39 -3.20 11.96
N ARG A 7 1.77 -3.71 13.03
CA ARG A 7 0.33 -3.93 13.08
C ARG A 7 -0.47 -2.62 12.97
N VAL A 8 -0.06 -1.57 13.68
CA VAL A 8 -0.73 -0.26 13.62
C VAL A 8 -0.64 0.32 12.22
N ILE A 9 0.55 0.32 11.59
CA ILE A 9 0.73 0.78 10.22
C ILE A 9 -0.11 -0.05 9.25
N GLY A 10 -0.13 -1.38 9.41
CA GLY A 10 -0.96 -2.28 8.62
C GLY A 10 -2.45 -1.93 8.72
N LEU A 11 -2.96 -1.68 9.93
CA LEU A 11 -4.35 -1.29 10.14
C LEU A 11 -4.67 0.06 9.49
N LEU A 12 -3.78 1.04 9.63
CA LEU A 12 -3.95 2.36 8.99
C LEU A 12 -3.99 2.26 7.47
N LEU A 13 -3.15 1.43 6.88
CA LEU A 13 -3.13 1.21 5.43
C LEU A 13 -4.36 0.45 4.92
N VAL A 14 -4.84 -0.56 5.65
CA VAL A 14 -6.10 -1.24 5.32
C VAL A 14 -7.27 -0.25 5.37
N ALA A 15 -7.32 0.59 6.41
CA ALA A 15 -8.35 1.62 6.54
C ALA A 15 -8.27 2.65 5.39
N ALA A 16 -7.07 3.14 5.06
CA ALA A 16 -6.86 4.05 3.94
C ALA A 16 -7.25 3.41 2.60
N GLY A 17 -6.88 2.15 2.37
CA GLY A 17 -7.28 1.39 1.18
C GLY A 17 -8.79 1.24 1.07
N PHE A 18 -9.47 0.90 2.17
CA PHE A 18 -10.93 0.80 2.22
C PHE A 18 -11.61 2.14 1.91
N VAL A 19 -11.16 3.25 2.54
CA VAL A 19 -11.65 4.59 2.23
C VAL A 19 -11.41 4.94 0.76
N GLY A 20 -10.24 4.60 0.23
CA GLY A 20 -9.91 4.79 -1.18
C GLY A 20 -10.89 4.07 -2.11
N VAL A 21 -11.22 2.80 -1.84
CA VAL A 21 -12.22 2.06 -2.63
C VAL A 21 -13.59 2.74 -2.58
N VAL A 22 -14.02 3.24 -1.42
CA VAL A 22 -15.30 3.96 -1.29
C VAL A 22 -15.28 5.27 -2.10
N VAL A 23 -14.18 6.03 -2.03
CA VAL A 23 -14.02 7.28 -2.79
C VAL A 23 -13.99 7.00 -4.30
N ASP A 24 -13.20 6.02 -4.74
CA ASP A 24 -13.13 5.59 -6.14
C ASP A 24 -14.50 5.10 -6.63
N GLY A 25 -15.24 4.37 -5.80
CA GLY A 25 -16.59 3.89 -6.09
C GLY A 25 -17.61 5.02 -6.26
N THR A 26 -17.60 6.02 -5.36
CA THR A 26 -18.50 7.18 -5.47
C THR A 26 -18.21 8.02 -6.72
N ARG A 27 -16.92 8.24 -7.03
CA ARG A 27 -16.48 8.90 -8.27
C ARG A 27 -16.90 8.11 -9.50
N SER A 28 -16.75 6.79 -9.46
CA SER A 28 -17.11 5.93 -10.59
C SER A 28 -18.60 5.99 -10.92
N ILE A 29 -19.45 5.97 -9.89
CA ILE A 29 -20.90 6.11 -10.05
C ILE A 29 -21.26 7.49 -10.60
N ALA A 30 -20.65 8.56 -10.08
CA ALA A 30 -20.91 9.92 -10.54
C ALA A 30 -20.52 10.13 -12.02
N ASN A 31 -19.40 9.53 -12.43
CA ASN A 31 -18.86 9.69 -13.78
C ASN A 31 -19.38 8.67 -14.80
N HIS A 32 -20.20 7.69 -14.38
CA HIS A 32 -20.65 6.56 -15.20
C HIS A 32 -19.50 5.74 -15.84
N GLU A 33 -18.32 5.76 -15.20
CA GLU A 33 -17.13 5.06 -15.66
C GLU A 33 -16.36 4.53 -14.46
N VAL A 34 -15.69 3.37 -14.58
CA VAL A 34 -14.86 2.83 -13.50
C VAL A 34 -13.55 3.62 -13.43
N VAL A 35 -13.43 4.48 -12.42
CA VAL A 35 -12.28 5.35 -12.20
C VAL A 35 -11.60 5.01 -10.87
N PHE A 36 -10.28 4.81 -10.93
CA PHE A 36 -9.44 4.61 -9.75
C PHE A 36 -8.37 5.70 -9.69
N ALA A 37 -8.12 6.23 -8.50
CA ALA A 37 -7.01 7.14 -8.29
C ALA A 37 -5.65 6.40 -8.42
N PRO A 38 -4.74 6.82 -9.32
CA PRO A 38 -3.40 6.26 -9.41
C PRO A 38 -2.59 6.55 -8.15
N LEU A 39 -1.74 5.60 -7.74
CA LEU A 39 -0.83 5.76 -6.60
C LEU A 39 0.02 7.02 -6.70
N GLY A 40 0.57 7.30 -7.89
CA GLY A 40 1.41 8.47 -8.13
C GLY A 40 0.67 9.79 -7.91
N GLU A 41 -0.61 9.86 -8.26
CA GLU A 41 -1.45 11.05 -8.00
C GLU A 41 -1.62 11.28 -6.50
N ILE A 42 -1.97 10.22 -5.75
CA ILE A 42 -2.14 10.30 -4.29
C ILE A 42 -0.83 10.67 -3.60
N LEU A 43 0.30 10.11 -4.03
CA LEU A 43 1.61 10.43 -3.47
C LEU A 43 2.04 11.86 -3.78
N PHE A 44 1.75 12.36 -4.99
CA PHE A 44 2.00 13.76 -5.35
C PHE A 44 1.14 14.71 -4.51
N GLN A 45 -0.14 14.40 -4.30
CA GLN A 45 -1.02 15.20 -3.44
C GLN A 45 -0.54 15.23 -1.98
N LEU A 46 0.02 14.12 -1.48
CA LEU A 46 0.54 14.03 -0.12
C LEU A 46 1.90 14.71 0.05
N PHE A 47 2.76 14.68 -0.98
CA PHE A 47 4.12 15.20 -0.96
C PHE A 47 4.46 16.04 -2.20
N PRO A 48 3.80 17.20 -2.41
CA PRO A 48 3.90 17.94 -3.67
C PRO A 48 5.30 18.50 -3.96
N SER A 49 6.08 18.82 -2.92
CA SER A 49 7.44 19.32 -3.06
C SER A 49 8.48 18.22 -3.23
N THR A 50 8.31 17.08 -2.55
CA THR A 50 9.31 16.00 -2.51
C THR A 50 9.12 15.00 -3.65
N PHE A 51 7.87 14.71 -4.03
CA PHE A 51 7.58 13.67 -5.02
C PHE A 51 8.22 13.94 -6.39
N PRO A 52 8.20 15.17 -6.95
CA PRO A 52 8.89 15.46 -8.22
C PRO A 52 10.40 15.26 -8.17
N MET A 53 11.01 15.23 -6.98
CA MET A 53 12.44 15.01 -6.82
C MET A 53 12.83 13.53 -6.89
N LEU A 54 11.88 12.60 -6.80
CA LEU A 54 12.15 11.15 -6.87
C LEU A 54 12.68 10.72 -8.23
N GLU A 55 12.09 11.21 -9.31
CA GLU A 55 12.50 10.89 -10.68
C GLU A 55 13.99 11.19 -10.93
N PRO A 56 14.47 12.44 -10.75
CA PRO A 56 15.88 12.75 -10.97
C PRO A 56 16.78 12.06 -9.95
N ALA A 57 16.31 11.81 -8.73
CA ALA A 57 17.10 11.07 -7.74
C ALA A 57 17.36 9.62 -8.20
N ILE A 58 16.32 8.91 -8.64
CA ILE A 58 16.40 7.50 -9.02
C ILE A 58 17.12 7.33 -10.37
N THR A 59 16.78 8.16 -11.35
CA THR A 59 17.37 8.11 -12.69
C THR A 59 18.87 8.39 -12.65
N ARG A 60 19.32 9.32 -11.80
CA ARG A 60 20.74 9.70 -11.70
C ARG A 60 21.56 8.76 -10.81
N HIS A 61 21.00 8.24 -9.72
CA HIS A 61 21.77 7.49 -8.72
C HIS A 61 21.60 5.97 -8.79
N VAL A 62 20.56 5.46 -9.46
CA VAL A 62 20.27 4.02 -9.50
C VAL A 62 20.28 3.49 -10.93
N SER A 63 19.26 3.83 -11.72
CA SER A 63 19.17 3.46 -13.14
C SER A 63 17.92 4.10 -13.76
N PRO A 64 18.00 4.60 -15.01
CA PRO A 64 16.81 5.02 -15.76
C PRO A 64 15.79 3.89 -15.91
N PHE A 65 16.23 2.64 -16.08
CA PHE A 65 15.35 1.48 -16.25
C PHE A 65 14.52 1.17 -15.00
N LEU A 66 15.01 1.53 -13.81
CA LEU A 66 14.27 1.36 -12.58
C LEU A 66 13.13 2.37 -12.47
N TRP A 67 13.33 3.59 -12.98
CA TRP A 67 12.27 4.58 -13.05
C TRP A 67 11.23 4.20 -14.11
N ASP A 68 11.68 4.00 -15.35
CA ASP A 68 10.84 3.64 -16.50
C ASP A 68 11.38 2.35 -17.14
N PRO A 69 10.63 1.22 -17.11
CA PRO A 69 9.19 1.14 -16.88
C PRO A 69 8.76 0.75 -15.45
N ILE A 70 9.68 0.39 -14.56
CA ILE A 70 9.32 -0.34 -13.33
C ILE A 70 8.50 0.53 -12.36
N LEU A 71 9.07 1.64 -11.89
CA LEU A 71 8.39 2.49 -10.90
C LEU A 71 7.20 3.23 -11.49
N LEU A 72 7.29 3.70 -12.75
CA LEU A 72 6.16 4.33 -13.42
C LEU A 72 4.95 3.38 -13.51
N THR A 73 5.16 2.10 -13.83
CA THR A 73 4.07 1.12 -13.86
C THR A 73 3.43 0.96 -12.49
N VAL A 74 4.22 0.90 -11.41
CA VAL A 74 3.71 0.79 -10.03
C VAL A 74 2.95 2.05 -9.62
N LEU A 75 3.42 3.24 -10.01
CA LEU A 75 2.76 4.51 -9.73
C LEU A 75 1.39 4.63 -10.42
N LEU A 76 1.16 3.90 -11.51
CA LEU A 76 -0.13 3.87 -12.21
C LEU A 76 -1.13 2.89 -11.58
N TRP A 77 -0.72 2.07 -10.62
CA TRP A 77 -1.64 1.14 -9.97
C TRP A 77 -2.66 1.87 -9.10
N PRO A 78 -3.88 1.33 -8.94
CA PRO A 78 -4.89 1.91 -8.06
C PRO A 78 -4.40 2.04 -6.61
N ALA A 79 -4.36 3.27 -6.10
CA ALA A 79 -3.84 3.57 -4.77
C ALA A 79 -4.57 2.80 -3.67
N SER A 80 -5.90 2.67 -3.81
CA SER A 80 -6.78 1.95 -2.91
C SER A 80 -6.42 0.47 -2.79
N ILE A 81 -6.19 -0.20 -3.92
CA ILE A 81 -5.75 -1.60 -3.97
C ILE A 81 -4.36 -1.75 -3.36
N VAL A 82 -3.41 -0.90 -3.74
CA VAL A 82 -2.03 -0.97 -3.23
C VAL A 82 -2.00 -0.81 -1.71
N ALA A 83 -2.70 0.18 -1.16
CA ALA A 83 -2.77 0.41 0.27
C ALA A 83 -3.42 -0.77 1.01
N PHE A 84 -4.51 -1.31 0.47
CA PHE A 84 -5.21 -2.45 1.09
C PHE A 84 -4.35 -3.71 1.11
N VAL A 85 -3.73 -4.06 -0.02
CA VAL A 85 -2.85 -5.24 -0.15
C VAL A 85 -1.62 -5.09 0.76
N LEU A 86 -0.95 -3.94 0.72
CA LEU A 86 0.23 -3.70 1.54
C LEU A 86 -0.12 -3.73 3.04
N GLY A 87 -1.23 -3.11 3.43
CA GLY A 87 -1.77 -3.18 4.78
C GLY A 87 -2.05 -4.62 5.22
N ALA A 88 -2.73 -5.41 4.39
CA ALA A 88 -3.03 -6.82 4.66
C ALA A 88 -1.75 -7.66 4.84
N VAL A 89 -0.74 -7.46 3.99
CA VAL A 89 0.57 -8.12 4.11
C VAL A 89 1.25 -7.77 5.44
N LEU A 90 1.25 -6.50 5.84
CA LEU A 90 1.83 -6.10 7.13
C LEU A 90 1.10 -6.71 8.33
N LEU A 91 -0.24 -6.82 8.27
CA LEU A 91 -1.02 -7.49 9.30
C LEU A 91 -0.72 -8.98 9.38
N TRP A 92 -0.58 -9.63 8.23
CA TRP A 92 -0.20 -11.05 8.16
C TRP A 92 1.18 -11.29 8.77
N LEU A 93 2.18 -10.48 8.42
CA LEU A 93 3.53 -10.55 9.00
C LEU A 93 3.56 -10.25 10.51
N SER A 94 2.57 -9.54 11.02
CA SER A 94 2.45 -9.21 12.46
C SER A 94 1.85 -10.33 13.31
N GLN A 95 1.29 -11.39 12.70
CA GLN A 95 0.67 -12.48 13.43
C GLN A 95 1.70 -13.24 14.28
N LYS A 96 1.31 -13.58 15.52
CA LYS A 96 2.07 -14.53 16.34
C LYS A 96 1.81 -15.93 15.79
N ARG A 97 2.85 -16.79 15.77
CA ARG A 97 2.66 -18.20 15.42
C ARG A 97 1.64 -18.80 16.38
N PRO A 98 0.64 -19.55 15.88
CA PRO A 98 -0.28 -20.27 16.75
C PRO A 98 0.54 -21.20 17.66
N GLU A 99 0.25 -21.16 18.96
CA GLU A 99 0.88 -22.06 19.92
C GLU A 99 0.43 -23.49 19.60
N PRO A 100 1.34 -24.48 19.58
CA PRO A 100 0.96 -25.87 19.36
C PRO A 100 -0.04 -26.30 20.43
N VAL A 101 -1.24 -26.71 20.01
CA VAL A 101 -2.26 -27.23 20.93
C VAL A 101 -1.87 -28.67 21.29
N GLY A 102 -1.44 -28.87 22.54
CA GLY A 102 -1.34 -30.20 23.17
C GLY A 102 -0.03 -30.46 23.92
N TYR A 103 -0.14 -30.72 25.23
CA TYR A 103 0.75 -31.64 25.93
C TYR A 103 -0.04 -32.94 26.13
N LEU A 104 0.46 -34.05 25.61
CA LEU A 104 -0.04 -35.39 25.93
C LEU A 104 0.37 -35.68 27.39
N THR A 105 -0.54 -35.43 28.33
CA THR A 105 -0.43 -35.99 29.68
C THR A 105 -1.12 -37.34 29.67
N GLU A 106 -0.40 -38.38 29.23
CA GLU A 106 -0.70 -39.75 29.67
C GLU A 106 0.26 -40.11 30.80
N ARG A 107 -0.30 -40.41 31.97
CA ARG A 107 0.35 -41.12 33.06
C ARG A 107 -0.65 -42.05 33.71
#